data_AF-A0A1G5TGE5-F1
#
_entry.id   AF-A0A1G5TGE5-F1
#
_cell.length_a   1.000
_cell.length_b   1.000
_cell.length_c   1.000
_cell.angle_alpha   90.00
_cell.angle_beta   90.00
_cell.angle_gamma   90.00
#
_symmetry.space_group_name_H-M   'P 1'
#
loop_
_entity.id
_entity.type
_entity.pdbx_description
1 polymer ?
#
loop_
_entity_poly.entity_id
_entity_poly.type
_entity_poly.pdbx_seq_one_letter_code
_entity_poly.pdbx_strand_id
1 'polypeptide(L)'
;MSRNDNGGASDPDESDPPRFSSQHKDRLTASPEKDIPRGGSAVFDDEAAVLRREKSATAREDAAHMREKAADLRENAAHLREGAAQIREGEAHAREGEATLREGVIRAADVVQAKRSEDRLRMMQDANAQLVISGIEAHKMTQQVETAKAQLDHLAHHDVLTGLPNRMLLQDRLSHAIELARRQGRQFAMLFMDLDRFKHINDSLGHAVGDQLLHSRLHAAWCVVCVIRIPSVGRVATNSWCCFLLSSIRTTRLSVRKKYLLR
;
A
#
# COMPACT_ATOMS: atom_id res chain seq x y z
N MET A 1 15.18 -7.28 22.86
CA MET A 1 15.11 -8.68 22.39
C MET A 1 15.78 -8.73 21.02
N SER A 2 16.85 -9.51 20.86
CA SER A 2 16.85 -10.89 20.33
C SER A 2 16.97 -10.89 18.80
N ARG A 3 18.09 -11.31 18.21
CA ARG A 3 18.51 -12.72 17.94
C ARG A 3 17.60 -13.41 16.91
N ASN A 4 18.08 -14.15 15.89
CA ASN A 4 19.45 -14.47 15.42
C ASN A 4 19.34 -14.99 13.94
N ASP A 5 20.47 -15.08 13.23
CA ASP A 5 20.97 -16.08 12.22
C ASP A 5 19.98 -16.80 11.23
N ASN A 6 20.40 -17.50 10.15
CA ASN A 6 21.73 -17.95 9.72
C ASN A 6 21.79 -18.31 8.20
N GLY A 7 22.99 -18.32 7.62
CA GLY A 7 23.37 -19.09 6.41
C GLY A 7 22.96 -18.53 5.04
N GLY A 8 23.69 -18.79 3.94
CA GLY A 8 25.00 -19.46 3.81
C GLY A 8 25.24 -20.06 2.42
N ALA A 9 26.50 -20.36 2.08
CA ALA A 9 27.00 -21.01 0.84
C ALA A 9 26.86 -20.20 -0.48
N SER A 10 27.80 -20.23 -1.44
CA SER A 10 29.20 -20.72 -1.44
C SER A 10 30.01 -20.07 -2.58
N ASP A 11 31.32 -19.93 -2.40
CA ASP A 11 32.30 -19.64 -3.46
C ASP A 11 32.64 -20.89 -4.31
N PRO A 12 33.23 -20.71 -5.51
CA PRO A 12 34.01 -21.74 -6.19
C PRO A 12 35.50 -21.35 -6.43
N ASP A 13 36.40 -22.31 -6.15
CA ASP A 13 37.72 -22.50 -6.81
C ASP A 13 37.57 -22.64 -8.36
N GLU A 14 38.57 -22.69 -9.25
CA GLU A 14 40.04 -22.94 -9.22
C GLU A 14 40.65 -22.16 -10.45
N SER A 15 41.95 -21.99 -10.74
CA SER A 15 43.23 -22.53 -10.24
C SER A 15 44.39 -21.52 -10.47
N ASP A 16 45.52 -21.70 -9.76
CA ASP A 16 46.83 -21.14 -10.14
C ASP A 16 47.63 -22.11 -11.05
N PRO A 17 48.46 -21.63 -12.00
CA PRO A 17 49.38 -22.49 -12.76
C PRO A 17 50.60 -22.92 -11.91
N PRO A 18 51.06 -24.18 -12.00
CA PRO A 18 51.98 -24.75 -11.01
C PRO A 18 53.45 -24.33 -11.17
N ARG A 19 54.11 -24.11 -10.02
CA ARG A 19 55.59 -24.13 -9.94
C ARG A 19 56.09 -25.57 -9.90
N PHE A 20 56.89 -25.98 -10.88
CA PHE A 20 57.67 -27.21 -10.79
C PHE A 20 59.16 -26.90 -10.65
N SER A 21 59.75 -27.40 -9.56
CA SER A 21 61.19 -27.53 -9.38
C SER A 21 61.55 -29.01 -9.35
N SER A 22 62.66 -29.39 -10.00
CA SER A 22 63.22 -30.73 -9.92
C SER A 22 64.74 -30.67 -9.98
N GLN A 23 65.40 -30.91 -8.85
CA GLN A 23 66.83 -31.18 -8.78
C GLN A 23 67.02 -32.68 -8.56
N HIS A 24 67.79 -33.35 -9.42
CA HIS A 24 68.55 -34.61 -9.19
C HIS A 24 68.91 -35.27 -10.54
N LYS A 25 70.04 -35.99 -10.70
CA LYS A 25 71.33 -35.96 -9.97
C LYS A 25 72.37 -36.81 -10.73
N ASP A 26 73.65 -36.50 -10.55
CA ASP A 26 74.83 -37.33 -10.89
C ASP A 26 74.99 -37.66 -12.41
N ARG A 27 76.19 -37.90 -12.98
CA ARG A 27 77.37 -38.57 -12.44
C ARG A 27 78.68 -38.11 -13.13
N LEU A 28 79.79 -38.14 -12.39
CA LEU A 28 81.16 -37.88 -12.88
C LEU A 28 81.83 -39.13 -13.47
N THR A 29 82.41 -39.01 -14.67
CA THR A 29 83.58 -39.73 -15.22
C THR A 29 83.96 -39.10 -16.56
N ALA A 30 85.21 -39.03 -17.03
CA ALA A 30 86.52 -39.07 -16.40
C ALA A 30 87.55 -38.62 -17.47
N SER A 31 88.61 -37.89 -17.11
CA SER A 31 89.70 -37.59 -18.05
C SER A 31 90.57 -38.82 -18.32
N PRO A 32 91.20 -38.89 -19.50
CA PRO A 32 92.63 -39.19 -19.53
C PRO A 32 93.41 -38.19 -20.40
N GLU A 33 94.59 -37.80 -19.93
CA GLU A 33 95.65 -37.28 -20.80
C GLU A 33 96.21 -38.44 -21.65
N LYS A 34 96.60 -38.18 -22.91
CA LYS A 34 98.03 -38.33 -23.30
C LYS A 34 98.39 -37.97 -24.75
N ASP A 35 99.70 -37.78 -24.90
CA ASP A 35 100.56 -37.96 -26.08
C ASP A 35 100.30 -37.11 -27.35
N ILE A 36 101.02 -35.97 -27.40
CA ILE A 36 101.34 -35.25 -28.63
C ILE A 36 102.69 -35.78 -29.17
N PRO A 37 102.74 -36.48 -30.32
CA PRO A 37 104.00 -36.75 -31.01
C PRO A 37 104.51 -35.50 -31.75
N ARG A 38 105.82 -35.24 -31.70
CA ARG A 38 106.46 -34.17 -32.48
C ARG A 38 107.01 -34.69 -33.81
N GLY A 39 106.65 -33.99 -34.90
CA GLY A 39 107.43 -33.96 -36.14
C GLY A 39 106.87 -34.78 -37.31
N GLY A 40 106.93 -34.21 -38.51
CA GLY A 40 106.54 -34.86 -39.77
C GLY A 40 106.06 -33.86 -40.82
N SER A 41 106.83 -33.71 -41.91
CA SER A 41 106.49 -33.15 -43.24
C SER A 41 105.19 -32.34 -43.40
N ALA A 42 105.33 -31.05 -43.72
CA ALA A 42 104.26 -30.24 -44.31
C ALA A 42 104.23 -30.36 -45.86
N VAL A 43 103.21 -29.74 -46.47
CA VAL A 43 103.05 -29.48 -47.92
C VAL A 43 102.76 -30.71 -48.80
N PHE A 44 101.47 -31.05 -48.95
CA PHE A 44 100.83 -31.57 -50.19
C PHE A 44 99.30 -31.71 -49.99
N ASP A 45 98.57 -30.61 -49.71
CA ASP A 45 97.10 -30.67 -49.47
C ASP A 45 96.32 -29.35 -49.78
N ASP A 46 96.95 -28.33 -50.37
CA ASP A 46 96.35 -27.00 -50.53
C ASP A 46 95.11 -26.97 -51.44
N GLU A 47 95.12 -27.68 -52.57
CA GLU A 47 94.01 -27.66 -53.53
C GLU A 47 92.73 -28.31 -52.95
N ALA A 48 92.87 -29.42 -52.21
CA ALA A 48 91.77 -30.04 -51.49
C ALA A 48 91.26 -29.17 -50.33
N ALA A 49 92.15 -28.42 -49.66
CA ALA A 49 91.76 -27.45 -48.65
C ALA A 49 91.03 -26.23 -49.25
N VAL A 50 91.45 -25.74 -50.43
CA VAL A 50 90.79 -24.66 -51.16
C VAL A 50 89.39 -25.08 -51.61
N LEU A 51 89.22 -26.23 -52.28
CA LEU A 51 87.91 -26.71 -52.73
C LEU A 51 86.93 -26.97 -51.56
N ARG A 52 87.44 -27.38 -50.38
CA ARG A 52 86.64 -27.47 -49.15
C ARG A 52 86.24 -26.09 -48.61
N ARG A 53 87.15 -25.10 -48.65
CA ARG A 53 86.86 -23.72 -48.24
C ARG A 53 85.81 -23.08 -49.16
N GLU A 54 85.95 -23.23 -50.48
CA GLU A 54 85.02 -22.73 -51.49
C GLU A 54 83.61 -23.32 -51.32
N LYS A 55 83.50 -24.65 -51.20
CA LYS A 55 82.20 -25.30 -50.89
C LYS A 55 81.62 -24.90 -49.54
N SER A 56 82.46 -24.49 -48.59
CA SER A 56 82.01 -23.90 -47.32
C SER A 56 81.67 -22.40 -47.41
N ALA A 57 82.08 -21.71 -48.47
CA ALA A 57 81.72 -20.32 -48.73
C ALA A 57 80.34 -20.27 -49.41
N THR A 58 80.14 -21.00 -50.50
CA THR A 58 78.84 -21.09 -51.19
C THR A 58 77.73 -21.60 -50.26
N ALA A 59 77.99 -22.65 -49.47
CA ALA A 59 77.04 -23.13 -48.47
C ALA A 59 76.76 -22.13 -47.31
N ARG A 60 77.64 -21.14 -47.07
CA ARG A 60 77.37 -20.02 -46.15
C ARG A 60 76.57 -18.92 -46.84
N GLU A 61 76.82 -18.64 -48.11
CA GLU A 61 76.10 -17.66 -48.94
C GLU A 61 74.64 -18.09 -49.19
N ASP A 62 74.41 -19.35 -49.59
CA ASP A 62 73.07 -19.95 -49.68
C ASP A 62 72.34 -19.86 -48.34
N ALA A 63 73.03 -20.19 -47.24
CA ALA A 63 72.47 -20.07 -45.90
C ALA A 63 72.30 -18.61 -45.42
N ALA A 64 72.96 -17.62 -46.03
CA ALA A 64 72.74 -16.20 -45.76
C ALA A 64 71.49 -15.71 -46.49
N HIS A 65 71.40 -15.96 -47.79
CA HIS A 65 70.25 -15.67 -48.65
C HIS A 65 68.95 -16.36 -48.17
N MET A 66 69.04 -17.58 -47.61
CA MET A 66 67.89 -18.23 -46.96
C MET A 66 67.54 -17.66 -45.58
N ARG A 67 68.48 -17.00 -44.87
CA ARG A 67 68.18 -16.25 -43.64
C ARG A 67 67.56 -14.90 -43.94
N GLU A 68 68.03 -14.23 -44.99
CA GLU A 68 67.51 -12.97 -45.55
C GLU A 68 66.04 -13.14 -45.95
N LYS A 69 65.72 -14.09 -46.84
CA LYS A 69 64.31 -14.41 -47.20
C LYS A 69 63.44 -14.79 -45.99
N ALA A 70 64.02 -15.42 -44.98
CA ALA A 70 63.31 -15.72 -43.74
C ALA A 70 63.18 -14.49 -42.81
N ALA A 71 64.00 -13.44 -42.96
CA ALA A 71 63.82 -12.15 -42.31
C ALA A 71 62.69 -11.37 -43.00
N ASP A 72 62.69 -11.26 -44.33
CA ASP A 72 61.62 -10.61 -45.12
C ASP A 72 60.25 -11.19 -44.77
N LEU A 73 60.13 -12.51 -44.69
CA LEU A 73 58.89 -13.19 -44.30
C LEU A 73 58.48 -12.93 -42.84
N ARG A 74 59.42 -12.66 -41.93
CA ARG A 74 59.13 -12.27 -40.54
C ARG A 74 58.69 -10.82 -40.44
N GLU A 75 59.29 -9.92 -41.24
CA GLU A 75 58.94 -8.50 -41.31
C GLU A 75 57.54 -8.31 -41.92
N ASN A 76 57.25 -8.95 -43.06
CA ASN A 76 55.90 -8.99 -43.63
C ASN A 76 54.88 -9.57 -42.64
N ALA A 77 55.23 -10.65 -41.92
CA ALA A 77 54.38 -11.19 -40.87
C ALA A 77 54.31 -10.30 -39.60
N ALA A 78 55.22 -9.36 -39.38
CA ALA A 78 55.15 -8.38 -38.31
C ALA A 78 54.14 -7.27 -38.69
N HIS A 79 54.26 -6.68 -39.87
CA HIS A 79 53.31 -5.68 -40.38
C HIS A 79 51.87 -6.21 -40.47
N LEU A 80 51.67 -7.47 -40.88
CA LEU A 80 50.34 -8.10 -40.87
C LEU A 80 49.78 -8.29 -39.45
N ARG A 81 50.62 -8.56 -38.45
CA ARG A 81 50.20 -8.61 -37.03
C ARG A 81 49.91 -7.22 -36.46
N GLU A 82 50.67 -6.21 -36.89
CA GLU A 82 50.50 -4.80 -36.52
C GLU A 82 49.17 -4.24 -37.03
N GLY A 83 48.88 -4.40 -38.33
CA GLY A 83 47.58 -4.05 -38.90
C GLY A 83 46.42 -4.81 -38.25
N ALA A 84 46.60 -6.11 -37.98
CA ALA A 84 45.63 -6.91 -37.24
C ALA A 84 45.53 -6.54 -35.74
N ALA A 85 46.47 -5.79 -35.17
CA ALA A 85 46.34 -5.20 -33.83
C ALA A 85 45.54 -3.89 -33.89
N GLN A 86 45.90 -2.98 -34.81
CA GLN A 86 45.20 -1.72 -35.04
C GLN A 86 43.71 -1.92 -35.34
N ILE A 87 43.34 -2.93 -36.14
CA ILE A 87 41.93 -3.27 -36.41
C ILE A 87 41.21 -3.69 -35.12
N ARG A 88 41.80 -4.57 -34.30
CA ARG A 88 41.20 -5.03 -33.03
C ARG A 88 41.06 -3.93 -31.99
N GLU A 89 41.99 -2.96 -31.99
CA GLU A 89 41.95 -1.76 -31.16
C GLU A 89 40.82 -0.81 -31.59
N GLY A 90 40.69 -0.56 -32.90
CA GLY A 90 39.55 0.19 -33.45
C GLY A 90 38.20 -0.48 -33.16
N GLU A 91 38.11 -1.80 -33.32
CA GLU A 91 36.92 -2.60 -32.94
C GLU A 91 36.64 -2.55 -31.43
N ALA A 92 37.66 -2.45 -30.57
CA ALA A 92 37.49 -2.34 -29.12
C ALA A 92 36.91 -0.97 -28.74
N HIS A 93 37.47 0.12 -29.26
CA HIS A 93 36.93 1.47 -29.06
C HIS A 93 35.52 1.66 -29.65
N ALA A 94 35.22 1.02 -30.78
CA ALA A 94 33.86 1.02 -31.33
C ALA A 94 32.85 0.34 -30.37
N ARG A 95 33.23 -0.78 -29.74
CA ARG A 95 32.41 -1.49 -28.74
C ARG A 95 32.27 -0.70 -27.43
N GLU A 96 33.33 0.00 -27.00
CA GLU A 96 33.31 0.90 -25.85
C GLU A 96 32.38 2.11 -26.07
N GLY A 97 32.44 2.71 -27.27
CA GLY A 97 31.52 3.76 -27.70
C GLY A 97 30.07 3.28 -27.76
N GLU A 98 29.82 2.06 -28.25
CA GLU A 98 28.46 1.50 -28.25
C GLU A 98 27.95 1.18 -26.84
N ALA A 99 28.81 0.64 -25.96
CA ALA A 99 28.46 0.34 -24.58
C ALA A 99 28.06 1.60 -23.79
N THR A 100 28.86 2.68 -23.89
CA THR A 100 28.55 3.95 -23.23
C THR A 100 27.26 4.61 -23.75
N LEU A 101 26.96 4.48 -25.06
CA LEU A 101 25.68 4.91 -25.63
C LEU A 101 24.50 4.07 -25.10
N ARG A 102 24.64 2.73 -25.04
CA ARG A 102 23.62 1.82 -24.49
C ARG A 102 23.32 2.14 -23.02
N GLU A 103 24.35 2.36 -22.20
CA GLU A 103 24.17 2.82 -20.82
C GLU A 103 23.45 4.17 -20.73
N GLY A 104 23.79 5.13 -21.59
CA GLY A 104 23.11 6.42 -21.66
C GLY A 104 21.61 6.29 -21.95
N VAL A 105 21.23 5.40 -22.86
CA VAL A 105 19.82 5.09 -23.18
C VAL A 105 19.10 4.43 -21.99
N ILE A 106 19.74 3.46 -21.31
CA ILE A 106 19.17 2.80 -20.12
C ILE A 106 18.92 3.82 -19.01
N ARG A 107 19.92 4.62 -18.63
CA ARG A 107 19.80 5.66 -17.60
C ARG A 107 18.70 6.69 -17.94
N ALA A 108 18.55 7.06 -19.22
CA ALA A 108 17.48 7.95 -19.66
C ALA A 108 16.09 7.31 -19.54
N ALA A 109 15.96 6.02 -19.90
CA ALA A 109 14.71 5.27 -19.74
C ALA A 109 14.31 5.12 -18.27
N ASP A 110 15.27 4.82 -17.38
CA ASP A 110 15.06 4.70 -15.93
C ASP A 110 14.56 6.01 -15.32
N VAL A 111 15.16 7.16 -15.68
CA VAL A 111 14.73 8.49 -15.22
C VAL A 111 13.30 8.80 -15.68
N VAL A 112 12.95 8.49 -16.94
CA VAL A 112 11.59 8.67 -17.46
C VAL A 112 10.59 7.74 -16.75
N GLN A 113 10.97 6.49 -16.49
CA GLN A 113 10.12 5.52 -15.81
C GLN A 113 9.91 5.85 -14.32
N ALA A 114 10.96 6.29 -13.63
CA ALA A 114 10.88 6.78 -12.25
C ALA A 114 9.96 7.99 -12.14
N LYS A 115 10.13 9.00 -13.00
CA LYS A 115 9.23 10.16 -13.01
C LYS A 115 7.78 9.77 -13.31
N ARG A 116 7.55 8.88 -14.28
CA ARG A 116 6.20 8.40 -14.62
C ARG A 116 5.55 7.58 -13.49
N SER A 117 6.34 6.90 -12.65
CA SER A 117 5.81 6.19 -11.47
C SER A 117 5.45 7.16 -10.35
N GLU A 118 6.24 8.23 -10.16
CA GLU A 118 5.94 9.32 -9.22
C GLU A 118 4.68 10.10 -9.64
N ASP A 119 4.59 10.52 -10.90
CA ASP A 119 3.42 11.22 -11.45
C ASP A 119 2.13 10.38 -11.25
N ARG A 120 2.21 9.06 -11.50
CA ARG A 120 1.10 8.12 -11.23
C ARG A 120 0.76 8.02 -9.75
N LEU A 121 1.75 7.99 -8.86
CA LEU A 121 1.53 7.91 -7.41
C LEU A 121 0.82 9.18 -6.90
N ARG A 122 1.25 10.36 -7.36
CA ARG A 122 0.61 11.65 -7.05
C ARG A 122 -0.85 11.66 -7.52
N MET A 123 -1.13 11.33 -8.78
CA MET A 123 -2.50 11.24 -9.31
C MET A 123 -3.40 10.27 -8.51
N MET A 124 -2.85 9.15 -8.03
CA MET A 124 -3.59 8.21 -7.18
C MET A 124 -3.83 8.76 -5.77
N GLN A 125 -2.88 9.50 -5.19
CA GLN A 125 -3.05 10.18 -3.91
C GLN A 125 -4.11 11.28 -3.99
N ASP A 126 -4.09 12.10 -5.04
CA ASP A 126 -5.09 13.15 -5.29
C ASP A 126 -6.49 12.56 -5.47
N ALA A 127 -6.62 11.50 -6.28
CA ALA A 127 -7.90 10.80 -6.47
C ALA A 127 -8.43 10.18 -5.16
N ASN A 128 -7.56 9.56 -4.35
CA ASN A 128 -7.93 9.01 -3.05
C ASN A 128 -8.35 10.12 -2.06
N ALA A 129 -7.66 11.26 -2.04
CA ALA A 129 -8.02 12.41 -1.21
C ALA A 129 -9.41 12.97 -1.60
N GLN A 130 -9.67 13.12 -2.90
CA GLN A 130 -10.97 13.56 -3.40
C GLN A 130 -12.10 12.59 -3.04
N LEU A 131 -11.87 11.27 -3.14
CA LEU A 131 -12.84 10.24 -2.74
C LEU A 131 -13.13 10.28 -1.22
N VAL A 132 -12.13 10.50 -0.38
CA VAL A 132 -12.30 10.66 1.07
C VAL A 132 -13.13 11.91 1.39
N ILE A 133 -12.83 13.05 0.76
CA ILE A 133 -13.57 14.30 0.95
C ILE A 133 -15.04 14.11 0.57
N SER A 134 -15.32 13.64 -0.65
CA SER A 134 -16.70 13.44 -1.13
C SER A 134 -17.45 12.35 -0.35
N GLY A 135 -16.76 11.35 0.21
CA GLY A 135 -17.35 10.38 1.13
C GLY A 135 -17.80 11.00 2.46
N ILE A 136 -16.98 11.88 3.05
CA ILE A 136 -17.32 12.64 4.27
C ILE A 136 -18.49 13.59 4.01
N GLU A 137 -18.49 14.30 2.86
CA GLU A 137 -19.57 15.19 2.46
C GLU A 137 -20.89 14.45 2.25
N ALA A 138 -20.87 13.31 1.55
CA ALA A 138 -22.04 12.45 1.37
C ALA A 138 -22.59 11.95 2.71
N HIS A 139 -21.72 11.48 3.60
CA HIS A 139 -22.16 11.01 4.92
C HIS A 139 -22.79 12.14 5.76
N LYS A 140 -22.16 13.33 5.76
CA LYS A 140 -22.70 14.53 6.42
C LYS A 140 -24.08 14.93 5.85
N MET A 141 -24.25 14.88 4.53
CA MET A 141 -25.56 15.12 3.91
C MET A 141 -26.60 14.07 4.31
N THR A 142 -26.24 12.78 4.38
CA THR A 142 -27.17 11.75 4.87
C THR A 142 -27.59 11.99 6.32
N GLN A 143 -26.65 12.31 7.22
CA GLN A 143 -26.97 12.65 8.63
C GLN A 143 -27.89 13.88 8.73
N GLN A 144 -27.68 14.90 7.89
CA GLN A 144 -28.53 16.09 7.85
C GLN A 144 -29.95 15.76 7.36
N VAL A 145 -30.10 14.90 6.36
CA VAL A 145 -31.41 14.44 5.88
C VAL A 145 -32.12 13.56 6.92
N GLU A 146 -31.40 12.65 7.58
CA GLU A 146 -31.97 11.81 8.65
C GLU A 146 -32.41 12.61 9.87
N THR A 147 -31.59 13.57 10.33
CA THR A 147 -31.94 14.43 11.47
C THR A 147 -33.10 15.37 11.14
N ALA A 148 -33.12 15.97 9.94
CA ALA A 148 -34.27 16.77 9.47
C ALA A 148 -35.55 15.93 9.35
N LYS A 149 -35.46 14.69 8.83
CA LYS A 149 -36.58 13.74 8.76
C LYS A 149 -37.10 13.38 10.16
N ALA A 150 -36.21 13.11 11.11
CA ALA A 150 -36.59 12.81 12.49
C ALA A 150 -37.26 14.01 13.19
N GLN A 151 -36.81 15.24 12.92
CA GLN A 151 -37.47 16.46 13.41
C GLN A 151 -38.86 16.64 12.78
N LEU A 152 -39.01 16.45 11.47
CA LEU A 152 -40.30 16.51 10.79
C LEU A 152 -41.27 15.44 11.28
N ASP A 153 -40.81 14.20 11.48
CA ASP A 153 -41.63 13.12 12.05
C ASP A 153 -42.05 13.41 13.49
N HIS A 154 -41.14 13.95 14.31
CA HIS A 154 -41.47 14.39 15.66
C HIS A 154 -42.54 15.50 15.63
N LEU A 155 -42.41 16.52 14.77
CA LEU A 155 -43.39 17.59 14.60
C LEU A 155 -44.74 17.11 14.04
N ALA A 156 -44.74 16.09 13.18
CA ALA A 156 -45.96 15.48 12.65
C ALA A 156 -46.74 14.68 13.72
N HIS A 157 -46.05 14.19 14.75
CA HIS A 157 -46.63 13.29 15.76
C HIS A 157 -46.72 13.87 17.19
N HIS A 158 -46.10 15.02 17.48
CA HIS A 158 -46.08 15.64 18.81
C HIS A 158 -46.54 17.11 18.78
N ASP A 159 -47.01 17.60 19.91
CA ASP A 159 -47.48 18.97 20.12
C ASP A 159 -46.30 19.91 20.46
N VAL A 160 -46.08 20.92 19.62
CA VAL A 160 -44.90 21.82 19.69
C VAL A 160 -44.76 22.54 21.04
N LEU A 161 -45.87 22.84 21.70
CA LEU A 161 -45.89 23.57 22.99
C LEU A 161 -45.47 22.69 24.18
N THR A 162 -45.65 21.37 24.08
CA THR A 162 -45.62 20.47 25.25
C THR A 162 -44.78 19.20 25.06
N GLY A 163 -44.31 18.91 23.85
CA GLY A 163 -43.55 17.69 23.52
C GLY A 163 -44.35 16.38 23.63
N LEU A 164 -45.63 16.46 24.01
CA LEU A 164 -46.51 15.30 24.15
C LEU A 164 -47.02 14.83 22.78
N PRO A 165 -47.32 13.52 22.62
CA PRO A 165 -48.09 13.00 21.50
C PRO A 165 -49.29 13.88 21.14
N ASN A 166 -49.40 14.25 19.87
CA ASN A 166 -50.55 15.01 19.38
C ASN A 166 -51.78 14.10 19.22
N ARG A 167 -52.91 14.69 18.80
CA ARG A 167 -54.18 13.96 18.61
C ARG A 167 -54.05 12.77 17.66
N MET A 168 -53.22 12.86 16.62
CA MET A 168 -53.02 11.80 15.63
C MET A 168 -52.28 10.60 16.23
N LEU A 169 -51.12 10.84 16.86
CA LEU A 169 -50.34 9.79 17.53
C LEU A 169 -51.10 9.18 18.73
N LEU A 170 -51.93 9.97 19.41
CA LEU A 170 -52.80 9.48 20.48
C LEU A 170 -53.89 8.51 19.93
N GLN A 171 -54.52 8.86 18.80
CA GLN A 171 -55.57 8.04 18.18
C GLN A 171 -55.02 6.74 17.58
N ASP A 172 -53.84 6.79 16.96
CA ASP A 172 -53.11 5.62 16.49
C ASP A 172 -52.80 4.65 17.66
N ARG A 173 -52.11 5.14 18.69
CA ARG A 173 -51.77 4.34 19.88
C ARG A 173 -53.01 3.78 20.59
N LEU A 174 -54.13 4.51 20.59
CA LEU A 174 -55.40 4.05 21.15
C LEU A 174 -55.97 2.88 20.33
N SER A 175 -55.89 2.94 19.01
CA SER A 175 -56.34 1.87 18.10
C SER A 175 -55.50 0.60 18.31
N HIS A 176 -54.17 0.75 18.39
CA HIS A 176 -53.26 -0.32 18.77
C HIS A 176 -53.57 -0.91 20.17
N ALA A 177 -53.90 -0.06 21.16
CA ALA A 177 -54.24 -0.51 22.51
C ALA A 177 -55.57 -1.29 22.55
N ILE A 178 -56.59 -0.87 21.79
CA ILE A 178 -57.88 -1.58 21.62
C ILE A 178 -57.65 -2.95 20.98
N GLU A 179 -56.83 -3.04 19.93
CA GLU A 179 -56.49 -4.31 19.30
C GLU A 179 -55.74 -5.25 20.25
N LEU A 180 -54.75 -4.74 20.98
CA LEU A 180 -53.98 -5.53 21.95
C LEU A 180 -54.87 -6.02 23.10
N ALA A 181 -55.75 -5.16 23.60
CA ALA A 181 -56.78 -5.50 24.59
C ALA A 181 -57.68 -6.65 24.10
N ARG A 182 -58.24 -6.52 22.88
CA ARG A 182 -59.09 -7.55 22.25
C ARG A 182 -58.36 -8.87 22.03
N ARG A 183 -57.10 -8.82 21.56
CA ARG A 183 -56.27 -10.02 21.29
C ARG A 183 -55.83 -10.74 22.57
N GLN A 184 -55.66 -10.02 23.70
CA GLN A 184 -55.21 -10.61 24.97
C GLN A 184 -56.34 -10.85 25.99
N GLY A 185 -57.58 -10.43 25.72
CA GLY A 185 -58.69 -10.48 26.69
C GLY A 185 -58.48 -9.55 27.89
N ARG A 186 -57.82 -8.39 27.69
CA ARG A 186 -57.40 -7.48 28.78
C ARG A 186 -58.07 -6.13 28.66
N GLN A 187 -58.62 -5.64 29.77
CA GLN A 187 -59.26 -4.33 29.84
C GLN A 187 -58.25 -3.19 29.96
N PHE A 188 -58.62 -2.02 29.46
CA PHE A 188 -57.87 -0.78 29.59
C PHE A 188 -58.78 0.37 30.05
N ALA A 189 -58.17 1.39 30.64
CA ALA A 189 -58.88 2.57 31.13
C ALA A 189 -58.42 3.83 30.38
N MET A 190 -59.37 4.67 30.01
CA MET A 190 -59.13 5.97 29.37
C MET A 190 -59.51 7.11 30.33
N LEU A 191 -58.56 8.01 30.56
CA LEU A 191 -58.65 9.16 31.46
C LEU A 191 -58.62 10.44 30.62
N PHE A 192 -59.65 11.27 30.77
CA PHE A 192 -59.63 12.64 30.25
C PHE A 192 -59.38 13.63 31.39
N MET A 193 -58.45 14.55 31.17
CA MET A 193 -58.13 15.66 32.07
C MET A 193 -58.30 16.96 31.31
N ASP A 194 -58.89 17.95 31.97
CA ASP A 194 -59.29 19.22 31.37
C ASP A 194 -59.00 20.35 32.36
N LEU A 195 -58.39 21.43 31.88
CA LEU A 195 -58.02 22.55 32.76
C LEU A 195 -59.20 23.51 32.96
N ASP A 196 -59.73 23.48 34.19
CA ASP A 196 -60.81 24.36 34.63
C ASP A 196 -60.47 25.84 34.47
N ARG A 197 -61.42 26.60 33.91
CA ARG A 197 -61.36 28.05 33.72
C ARG A 197 -60.10 28.53 32.96
N PHE A 198 -59.43 27.66 32.20
CA PHE A 198 -58.19 28.00 31.48
C PHE A 198 -58.30 29.25 30.61
N LYS A 199 -59.45 29.47 29.95
CA LYS A 199 -59.73 30.71 29.23
C LYS A 199 -59.62 31.95 30.12
N HIS A 200 -60.20 31.95 31.32
CA HIS A 200 -60.10 33.08 32.26
C HIS A 200 -58.65 33.35 32.69
N ILE A 201 -57.78 32.32 32.74
CA ILE A 201 -56.36 32.49 33.03
C ILE A 201 -55.67 33.21 31.86
N ASN A 202 -55.90 32.77 30.62
CA ASN A 202 -55.39 33.47 29.42
C ASN A 202 -55.91 34.91 29.32
N ASP A 203 -57.21 35.11 29.53
CA ASP A 203 -57.87 36.42 29.41
C ASP A 203 -57.43 37.40 30.53
N SER A 204 -56.93 36.91 31.68
CA SER A 204 -56.49 37.74 32.82
C SER A 204 -54.98 37.89 32.99
N LEU A 205 -54.19 36.89 32.59
CA LEU A 205 -52.73 36.83 32.80
C LEU A 205 -51.92 36.70 31.49
N GLY A 206 -52.60 36.64 30.35
CA GLY A 206 -51.99 36.49 29.03
C GLY A 206 -51.63 35.05 28.67
N HIS A 207 -51.59 34.76 27.37
CA HIS A 207 -51.34 33.40 26.86
C HIS A 207 -50.02 32.79 27.34
N ALA A 208 -48.95 33.57 27.46
CA ALA A 208 -47.64 33.08 27.93
C ALA A 208 -47.69 32.45 29.34
N VAL A 209 -48.55 32.96 30.23
CA VAL A 209 -48.75 32.39 31.59
C VAL A 209 -49.60 31.12 31.52
N GLY A 210 -50.61 31.07 30.64
CA GLY A 210 -51.38 29.86 30.36
C GLY A 210 -50.54 28.74 29.74
N ASP A 211 -49.59 29.08 28.87
CA ASP A 211 -48.66 28.15 28.24
C ASP A 211 -47.68 27.54 29.25
N GLN A 212 -47.17 28.33 30.19
CA GLN A 212 -46.39 27.82 31.33
C GLN A 212 -47.24 26.94 32.28
N LEU A 213 -48.51 27.31 32.51
CA LEU A 213 -49.45 26.49 33.28
C LEU A 213 -49.73 25.14 32.61
N LEU A 214 -49.92 25.12 31.29
CA LEU A 214 -50.02 23.90 30.49
C LEU A 214 -48.75 23.06 30.69
N HIS A 215 -47.58 23.59 30.34
CA HIS A 215 -46.33 22.84 30.33
C HIS A 215 -46.01 22.23 31.71
N SER A 216 -46.15 23.00 32.79
CA SER A 216 -45.90 22.52 34.17
C SER A 216 -46.92 21.48 34.64
N ARG A 217 -48.22 21.70 34.39
CA ARG A 217 -49.28 20.77 34.81
C ARG A 217 -49.24 19.46 34.04
N LEU A 218 -48.80 19.51 32.78
CA LEU A 218 -48.68 18.36 31.89
C LEU A 218 -47.46 17.51 32.17
N HIS A 219 -46.30 18.10 32.49
CA HIS A 219 -45.16 17.34 32.98
C HIS A 219 -45.53 16.55 34.25
N ALA A 220 -46.21 17.18 35.21
CA ALA A 220 -46.69 16.50 36.42
C ALA A 220 -47.68 15.36 36.11
N ALA A 221 -48.64 15.59 35.20
CA ALA A 221 -49.59 14.56 34.78
C ALA A 221 -48.90 13.39 34.04
N TRP A 222 -47.94 13.69 33.16
CA TRP A 222 -47.18 12.68 32.41
C TRP A 222 -46.31 11.83 33.36
N CYS A 223 -45.57 12.45 34.28
CA CYS A 223 -44.78 11.73 35.29
C CYS A 223 -45.63 10.78 36.14
N VAL A 224 -46.84 11.19 36.57
CA VAL A 224 -47.75 10.33 37.35
C VAL A 224 -48.25 9.13 36.54
N VAL A 225 -48.52 9.30 35.24
CA VAL A 225 -48.97 8.21 34.35
C VAL A 225 -47.80 7.30 33.95
N CYS A 226 -46.59 7.84 33.79
CA CYS A 226 -45.36 7.11 33.44
C CYS A 226 -44.94 6.01 34.44
N VAL A 227 -45.47 6.01 35.66
CA VAL A 227 -45.23 4.95 36.65
C VAL A 227 -45.86 3.60 36.25
N ILE A 228 -46.74 3.57 35.24
CA ILE A 228 -47.46 2.38 34.79
C ILE A 228 -46.91 1.87 33.45
N ARG A 229 -46.75 0.55 33.31
CA ARG A 229 -45.86 -0.13 32.35
C ARG A 229 -46.05 0.17 30.85
N ILE A 230 -47.21 0.66 30.42
CA ILE A 230 -47.46 1.15 29.05
C ILE A 230 -48.32 2.42 29.14
N PRO A 231 -47.69 3.61 29.25
CA PRO A 231 -48.37 4.88 29.46
C PRO A 231 -48.27 5.78 28.22
N SER A 232 -49.40 6.16 27.64
CA SER A 232 -49.42 7.25 26.64
C SER A 232 -50.38 8.35 27.05
N VAL A 233 -49.85 9.56 27.04
CA VAL A 233 -50.52 10.85 27.27
C VAL A 233 -50.49 11.61 25.94
N GLY A 234 -51.51 12.40 25.63
CA GLY A 234 -51.50 13.24 24.43
C GLY A 234 -52.53 14.37 24.42
N ARG A 235 -52.30 15.36 23.54
CA ARG A 235 -53.17 16.53 23.38
C ARG A 235 -54.43 16.17 22.63
N VAL A 236 -55.59 16.56 23.18
CA VAL A 236 -56.89 16.40 22.51
C VAL A 236 -57.42 17.76 22.03
N ALA A 237 -57.32 18.78 22.87
CA ALA A 237 -57.77 20.15 22.57
C ALA A 237 -56.78 21.19 23.15
N THR A 238 -57.14 22.47 23.06
CA THR A 238 -56.33 23.58 23.59
C THR A 238 -56.04 23.44 25.09
N ASN A 239 -57.04 23.08 25.90
CA ASN A 239 -56.93 22.90 27.35
C ASN A 239 -57.19 21.44 27.83
N SER A 240 -57.56 20.53 26.93
CA SER A 240 -57.98 19.15 27.26
C SER A 240 -57.04 18.08 26.73
N TRP A 241 -56.80 17.07 27.55
CA TRP A 241 -55.75 16.06 27.40
C TRP A 241 -56.27 14.68 27.75
N CYS A 242 -55.66 13.63 27.20
CA CYS A 242 -56.05 12.27 27.49
C CYS A 242 -54.85 11.37 27.75
N CYS A 243 -55.02 10.46 28.70
CA CYS A 243 -54.10 9.38 29.01
C CYS A 243 -54.86 8.05 28.94
N PHE A 244 -54.22 6.96 28.53
CA PHE A 244 -54.78 5.62 28.72
C PHE A 244 -53.76 4.64 29.29
N LEU A 245 -54.31 3.64 29.96
CA LEU A 245 -53.58 2.74 30.86
C LEU A 245 -54.05 1.30 30.67
N LEU A 246 -53.14 0.41 30.29
CA LEU A 246 -53.36 -1.03 30.40
C LEU A 246 -53.21 -1.47 31.87
N SER A 247 -54.05 -2.43 32.28
CA SER A 247 -54.44 -2.61 33.69
C SER A 247 -53.31 -2.90 34.69
N SER A 248 -53.15 -1.99 35.67
CA SER A 248 -52.99 -2.32 37.10
C SER A 248 -53.14 -1.05 37.99
N ILE A 249 -54.31 -0.40 37.96
CA ILE A 249 -54.53 0.85 38.71
C ILE A 249 -54.97 0.55 40.15
N ARG A 250 -54.03 0.51 41.09
CA ARG A 250 -54.36 0.74 42.51
C ARG A 250 -54.67 2.23 42.70
N THR A 251 -55.79 2.54 43.34
CA THR A 251 -56.37 3.90 43.35
C THR A 251 -55.64 4.89 44.24
N THR A 252 -54.77 5.71 43.66
CA THR A 252 -54.42 7.03 44.21
C THR A 252 -55.49 8.07 43.86
N ARG A 253 -55.68 9.06 44.75
CA ARG A 253 -56.72 10.10 44.60
C ARG A 253 -56.29 11.22 43.63
N LEU A 254 -56.38 10.97 42.32
CA LEU A 254 -56.50 12.06 41.34
C LEU A 254 -57.99 12.45 41.18
N SER A 255 -58.27 13.75 41.05
CA SER A 255 -59.60 14.24 40.72
C SER A 255 -59.89 14.00 39.24
N VAL A 256 -60.58 12.89 38.95
CA VAL A 256 -60.88 12.47 37.58
C VAL A 256 -62.31 12.87 37.22
N ARG A 257 -62.47 13.76 36.23
CA ARG A 257 -63.80 14.20 35.76
C ARG A 257 -64.59 13.10 35.06
N LYS A 258 -63.94 12.27 34.27
CA LYS A 258 -64.54 11.12 33.58
C LYS A 258 -63.56 9.95 33.52
N LYS A 259 -63.98 8.79 34.01
CA LYS A 259 -63.31 7.50 33.77
C LYS A 259 -64.14 6.74 32.73
N TYR A 260 -63.51 6.35 31.63
CA TYR A 260 -64.09 5.39 30.69
C TYR A 260 -63.38 4.05 30.88
N LEU A 261 -64.12 3.07 31.40
CA LEU A 261 -63.67 1.68 31.50
C LEU A 261 -64.19 0.95 30.27
N LEU A 262 -63.29 0.57 29.36
CA LEU A 262 -63.63 -0.15 28.14
C LEU A 262 -63.39 -1.65 28.39
N ARG A 263 -64.42 -2.45 28.10
CA ARG A 263 -64.46 -3.90 28.39
C ARG A 263 -63.81 -4.71 27.28
#